data_AF-A0AAV5EVM1-F1
#
_entry.id   AF-A0AAV5EVM1-F1
#
_cell.length_a   1.000
_cell.length_b   1.000
_cell.length_c   1.000
_cell.angle_alpha   90.00
_cell.angle_beta   90.00
_cell.angle_gamma   90.00
#
_symmetry.space_group_name_H-M   'P 1'
#
loop_
_entity.id
_entity.type
_entity.pdbx_description
1 polymer ?
#
loop_
_entity_poly.entity_id
_entity_poly.type
_entity_poly.pdbx_seq_one_letter_code
_entity_poly.pdbx_strand_id
1 'polypeptide(L)'
;MNLYPSDCIMINGSCYNHVPCTMLQIFSLKLAKLPVDGGFVELYGYVAVRDDLDPLLHYVVNISRDDPITLEEGSLIKMVGPKRGIYMQFTTLLEYDLRIKTGEQEKDDLSLIDGASLIGPAGVLNEPFKFPISSGRGAIGITLSSIPYAVEATIEVLISEVQSRFSLSLGCLTSELDEKIRLFDGAIAESCFLKRYLVAVMKNSFIDLKFKVGTVPSSFDQHCCSFMAKIHGHDTQEIKTDFALIIVKLTWSTLRSLKPTLRILKPRT
;
A
#
# COMPACT_ATOMS: atom_id res chain seq x y z
N MET A 1 -26.47 -7.29 6.60
CA MET A 1 -25.31 -6.65 7.27
C MET A 1 -25.52 -5.15 7.28
N ASN A 2 -25.26 -4.47 8.40
CA ASN A 2 -25.40 -3.02 8.49
C ASN A 2 -24.45 -2.34 7.48
N LEU A 3 -25.02 -1.51 6.61
CA LEU A 3 -24.27 -0.75 5.60
C LEU A 3 -23.42 0.38 6.23
N TYR A 4 -23.67 0.69 7.50
CA TYR A 4 -23.07 1.82 8.23
C TYR A 4 -22.50 1.39 9.59
N PRO A 5 -21.33 1.93 9.98
CA PRO A 5 -20.85 1.89 11.36
C PRO A 5 -21.89 2.39 12.37
N SER A 6 -21.86 1.85 13.59
CA SER A 6 -22.83 2.15 14.65
C SER A 6 -22.80 3.60 15.15
N ASP A 7 -21.72 4.33 14.87
CA ASP A 7 -21.50 5.73 15.23
C ASP A 7 -21.73 6.71 14.08
N CYS A 8 -22.34 6.28 12.96
CA CYS A 8 -22.72 7.17 11.88
C CYS A 8 -23.83 8.15 12.29
N ILE A 9 -23.59 9.45 12.10
CA ILE A 9 -24.63 10.48 12.08
C ILE A 9 -24.87 10.89 10.63
N MET A 10 -26.02 10.50 10.08
CA MET A 10 -26.40 10.79 8.70
C MET A 10 -27.22 12.07 8.62
N ILE A 11 -26.76 13.05 7.84
CA ILE A 11 -27.49 14.30 7.53
C ILE A 11 -27.52 14.42 6.01
N ASN A 12 -28.72 14.51 5.42
CA ASN A 12 -28.92 14.62 3.97
C ASN A 12 -28.16 13.54 3.16
N GLY A 13 -28.13 12.30 3.65
CA GLY A 13 -27.45 11.18 2.98
C GLY A 13 -25.93 11.15 3.12
N SER A 14 -25.33 12.09 3.87
CA SER A 14 -23.88 12.12 4.16
C SER A 14 -23.58 11.82 5.62
N CYS A 15 -22.49 11.10 5.88
CA CYS A 15 -22.02 10.89 7.24
C CYS A 15 -21.25 12.10 7.74
N TYR A 16 -21.63 12.63 8.90
CA TYR A 16 -20.97 13.80 9.50
C TYR A 16 -19.81 13.43 10.44
N ASN A 17 -19.84 12.22 11.00
CA ASN A 17 -18.78 11.74 11.90
C ASN A 17 -17.56 11.18 11.15
N HIS A 18 -17.76 10.74 9.91
CA HIS A 18 -16.74 10.12 9.08
C HIS A 18 -16.49 10.97 7.86
N VAL A 19 -15.41 11.75 7.91
CA VAL A 19 -15.01 12.67 6.86
C VAL A 19 -13.76 12.15 6.16
N PRO A 20 -13.66 12.29 4.83
CA PRO A 20 -12.41 12.05 4.12
C PRO A 20 -11.30 12.97 4.65
N CYS A 21 -10.06 12.53 4.54
CA CYS A 21 -8.90 13.30 4.95
C CYS A 21 -7.76 13.16 3.93
N THR A 22 -6.75 14.00 4.04
CA THR A 22 -5.53 13.81 3.25
C THR A 22 -4.80 12.56 3.74
N MET A 23 -4.45 11.67 2.81
CA MET A 23 -3.71 10.45 3.09
C MET A 23 -2.46 10.35 2.21
N LEU A 24 -1.38 9.80 2.76
CA LEU A 24 -0.19 9.44 1.98
C LEU A 24 -0.39 8.07 1.34
N GLN A 25 -0.32 8.00 0.01
CA GLN A 25 -0.30 6.75 -0.75
C GLN A 25 1.11 6.47 -1.26
N ILE A 26 1.63 5.28 -0.95
CA ILE A 26 2.88 4.77 -1.52
C ILE A 26 2.54 3.81 -2.65
N PHE A 27 3.04 4.07 -3.86
CA PHE A 27 2.76 3.30 -5.06
C PHE A 27 3.77 2.19 -5.28
N SER A 28 5.05 2.49 -5.04
CA SER A 28 6.13 1.53 -5.24
C SER A 28 7.41 1.94 -4.49
N LEU A 29 8.24 0.94 -4.22
CA LEU A 29 9.64 1.11 -3.84
C LEU A 29 10.50 0.38 -4.88
N LYS A 30 11.54 1.03 -5.37
CA LYS A 30 12.46 0.51 -6.38
C LYS A 30 13.89 0.60 -5.87
N LEU A 31 14.62 -0.51 -5.96
CA LEU A 31 16.06 -0.52 -5.72
C LEU A 31 16.72 0.26 -6.86
N ALA A 32 17.19 1.47 -6.58
CA ALA A 32 17.64 2.41 -7.60
C ALA A 32 19.15 2.34 -7.86
N LYS A 33 19.95 2.02 -6.83
CA LYS A 33 21.39 1.87 -6.96
C LYS A 33 21.92 0.88 -5.92
N LEU A 34 22.82 0.00 -6.35
CA LEU A 34 23.59 -0.88 -5.48
C LEU A 34 25.03 -0.38 -5.23
N PRO A 35 25.68 -0.84 -4.15
CA PRO A 35 27.09 -0.54 -3.87
C PRO A 35 28.05 -1.25 -4.82
N VAL A 36 27.62 -2.36 -5.44
CA VAL A 36 28.42 -3.18 -6.35
C VAL A 36 27.63 -3.36 -7.65
N ASP A 37 28.29 -3.16 -8.79
CA ASP A 37 27.64 -3.19 -10.10
C ASP A 37 27.20 -4.61 -10.50
N GLY A 38 25.98 -4.72 -11.04
CA GLY A 38 25.56 -5.80 -11.92
C GLY A 38 25.22 -7.16 -11.29
N GLY A 39 25.03 -7.24 -9.96
CA GLY A 39 24.74 -8.48 -9.25
C GLY A 39 23.37 -8.53 -8.56
N PHE A 40 22.90 -9.75 -8.27
CA PHE A 40 21.81 -9.99 -7.33
C PHE A 40 22.31 -9.85 -5.89
N VAL A 41 21.49 -9.27 -5.02
CA VAL A 41 21.75 -9.12 -3.60
C VAL A 41 20.59 -9.67 -2.77
N GLU A 42 20.88 -10.16 -1.57
CA GLU A 42 19.88 -10.55 -0.58
C GLU A 42 19.52 -9.36 0.32
N LEU A 43 18.36 -8.75 0.09
CA LEU A 43 17.88 -7.58 0.83
C LEU A 43 16.96 -7.98 1.98
N TYR A 44 17.16 -7.38 3.16
CA TYR A 44 16.25 -7.47 4.30
C TYR A 44 16.14 -6.14 5.05
N GLY A 45 15.25 -6.08 6.06
CA GLY A 45 15.02 -4.90 6.89
C GLY A 45 13.62 -4.31 6.68
N TYR A 46 13.45 -3.03 6.98
CA TYR A 46 12.14 -2.39 6.97
C TYR A 46 12.13 -0.98 6.39
N VAL A 47 10.94 -0.60 5.91
CA VAL A 47 10.55 0.79 5.65
C VAL A 47 9.18 0.97 6.30
N ALA A 48 9.06 1.96 7.16
CA ALA A 48 7.85 2.20 7.94
C ALA A 48 7.54 3.69 8.01
N VAL A 49 6.27 3.97 8.25
CA VAL A 49 5.73 5.32 8.25
C VAL A 49 5.05 5.60 9.59
N ARG A 50 5.30 6.77 10.17
CA ARG A 50 4.54 7.30 11.32
C ARG A 50 3.75 8.50 10.89
N ASP A 51 2.46 8.51 11.23
CA ASP A 51 1.57 9.61 10.91
C ASP A 51 1.12 10.39 12.14
N ASP A 52 0.36 11.47 11.89
CA ASP A 52 -0.12 12.36 12.95
C ASP A 52 -1.26 11.73 13.80
N LEU A 53 -1.79 10.55 13.43
CA LEU A 53 -2.88 9.88 14.19
C LEU A 53 -2.36 8.96 15.28
N ASP A 54 -1.32 8.19 14.99
CA ASP A 54 -0.76 7.20 15.91
C ASP A 54 0.77 7.16 15.76
N PRO A 55 1.53 7.32 16.85
CA PRO A 55 3.00 7.27 16.80
C PRO A 55 3.57 5.89 16.45
N LEU A 56 2.77 4.83 16.27
CA LEU A 56 3.24 3.49 15.91
C LEU A 56 3.78 3.40 14.48
N LEU A 57 4.64 2.40 14.25
CA LEU A 57 5.22 2.11 12.93
C LEU A 57 4.21 1.41 12.02
N HIS A 58 3.87 2.06 10.92
CA HIS A 58 3.13 1.46 9.81
C HIS A 58 4.10 0.93 8.77
N TYR A 59 4.45 -0.36 8.90
CA TYR A 59 5.36 -1.04 7.98
C TYR A 59 4.81 -1.07 6.55
N VAL A 60 5.59 -0.54 5.62
CA VAL A 60 5.38 -0.62 4.17
C VAL A 60 6.18 -1.78 3.60
N VAL A 61 7.41 -1.95 4.10
CA VAL A 61 8.30 -3.09 3.87
C VAL A 61 8.72 -3.63 5.24
N ASN A 62 8.72 -4.95 5.38
CA ASN A 62 9.23 -5.64 6.56
C ASN A 62 9.66 -7.04 6.14
N ILE A 63 10.97 -7.23 5.99
CA ILE A 63 11.59 -8.46 5.46
C ILE A 63 12.56 -8.97 6.52
N SER A 64 12.40 -10.23 6.90
CA SER A 64 13.28 -10.87 7.89
C SER A 64 14.66 -11.15 7.28
N ARG A 65 15.70 -11.08 8.11
CA ARG A 65 17.06 -11.55 7.73
C ARG A 65 17.11 -13.05 7.44
N ASP A 66 16.22 -13.82 8.08
CA ASP A 66 16.14 -15.28 7.93
C ASP A 66 15.54 -15.68 6.58
N ASP A 67 14.71 -14.81 5.99
CA ASP A 67 14.05 -15.00 4.70
C ASP A 67 14.20 -13.71 3.85
N PRO A 68 15.44 -13.40 3.40
CA PRO A 68 15.70 -12.19 2.62
C PRO A 68 15.16 -12.34 1.19
N ILE A 69 14.98 -11.21 0.49
CA ILE A 69 14.58 -11.23 -0.91
C ILE A 69 15.77 -10.99 -1.83
N THR A 70 15.91 -11.79 -2.88
CA THR A 70 16.95 -11.61 -3.89
C THR A 70 16.50 -10.59 -4.94
N LEU A 71 17.25 -9.51 -5.11
CA LEU A 71 16.94 -8.42 -6.05
C LEU A 71 18.18 -7.96 -6.81
N GLU A 72 17.98 -7.44 -8.02
CA GLU A 72 18.99 -6.70 -8.77
C GLU A 72 18.61 -5.21 -8.86
N GLU A 73 19.57 -4.37 -9.25
CA GLU A 73 19.31 -2.95 -9.49
C GLU A 73 18.16 -2.76 -10.50
N GLY A 74 17.23 -1.86 -10.18
CA GLY A 74 16.04 -1.63 -10.97
C GLY A 74 14.82 -2.47 -10.55
N SER A 75 15.00 -3.45 -9.66
CA SER A 75 13.89 -4.29 -9.19
C SER A 75 12.95 -3.52 -8.25
N LEU A 76 11.66 -3.90 -8.27
CA LEU A 76 10.69 -3.44 -7.28
C LEU A 76 10.83 -4.22 -5.99
N ILE A 77 10.77 -3.51 -4.87
CA ILE A 77 10.77 -4.10 -3.53
C ILE A 77 9.33 -4.45 -3.17
N LYS A 78 9.10 -5.71 -2.79
CA LYS A 78 7.77 -6.21 -2.40
C LYS A 78 7.28 -5.47 -1.15
N MET A 79 6.18 -4.74 -1.29
CA MET A 79 5.54 -4.06 -0.17
C MET A 79 4.61 -5.01 0.59
N VAL A 80 4.67 -5.01 1.92
CA VAL A 80 3.65 -5.62 2.77
C VAL A 80 2.41 -4.71 2.86
N GLY A 81 2.61 -3.40 2.73
CA GLY A 81 1.58 -2.35 2.78
C GLY A 81 1.19 -2.04 4.23
N PRO A 82 0.85 -0.78 4.55
CA PRO A 82 0.45 -0.42 5.90
C PRO A 82 -0.88 -1.12 6.26
N LYS A 83 -1.08 -1.43 7.54
CA LYS A 83 -2.32 -2.09 8.03
C LYS A 83 -3.56 -1.20 8.05
N ARG A 84 -3.38 0.10 7.81
CA ARG A 84 -4.39 1.15 7.67
C ARG A 84 -3.88 2.25 6.74
N GLY A 85 -4.75 3.13 6.27
CA GLY A 85 -4.36 4.36 5.58
C GLY A 85 -3.42 5.21 6.43
N ILE A 86 -2.51 5.91 5.76
CA ILE A 86 -1.52 6.79 6.40
C ILE A 86 -2.09 8.20 6.38
N TYR A 87 -2.40 8.74 7.55
CA TYR A 87 -2.90 10.10 7.67
C TYR A 87 -1.79 11.11 7.38
N MET A 88 -2.12 12.24 6.75
CA MET A 88 -1.15 13.29 6.49
C MET A 88 -1.81 14.65 6.62
N GLN A 89 -1.70 15.26 7.80
CA GLN A 89 -2.14 16.65 7.99
C GLN A 89 -1.00 17.62 7.70
N PHE A 90 0.18 17.33 8.23
CA PHE A 90 1.37 18.13 8.01
C PHE A 90 2.47 17.25 7.42
N THR A 91 3.31 16.68 8.28
CA THR A 91 4.47 15.90 7.88
C THR A 91 4.33 14.48 8.39
N THR A 92 4.65 13.53 7.54
CA THR A 92 4.71 12.12 7.90
C THR A 92 6.18 11.72 8.02
N LEU A 93 6.55 10.98 9.06
CA LEU A 93 7.92 10.50 9.25
C LEU A 93 8.08 9.14 8.56
N LEU A 94 9.04 9.05 7.65
CA LEU A 94 9.45 7.82 7.00
C LEU A 94 10.73 7.33 7.66
N GLU A 95 10.68 6.16 8.31
CA GLU A 95 11.82 5.48 8.92
C GLU A 95 12.22 4.26 8.09
N TYR A 96 13.52 4.03 7.95
CA TYR A 96 14.03 2.93 7.14
C TYR A 96 15.37 2.42 7.68
N ASP A 97 15.51 1.10 7.68
CA ASP A 97 16.78 0.39 7.83
C ASP A 97 16.72 -0.82 6.88
N LEU A 98 17.39 -0.70 5.75
CA LEU A 98 17.49 -1.77 4.76
C LEU A 98 18.95 -2.16 4.59
N ARG A 99 19.18 -3.47 4.55
CA ARG A 99 20.51 -4.06 4.59
C ARG A 99 20.63 -5.17 3.55
N ILE A 100 21.86 -5.37 3.09
CA ILE A 100 22.24 -6.47 2.22
C ILE A 100 22.94 -7.52 3.08
N LYS A 101 22.40 -8.73 3.06
CA LYS A 101 22.97 -9.88 3.75
C LYS A 101 24.25 -10.31 3.03
N THR A 102 25.37 -10.29 3.75
CA THR A 102 26.69 -10.66 3.22
C THR A 102 27.45 -11.62 4.13
N GLY A 103 27.09 -11.68 5.42
CA GLY A 103 27.76 -12.53 6.40
C GLY A 103 26.81 -13.49 7.14
N GLU A 104 27.38 -14.27 8.06
CA GLU A 104 26.59 -15.15 8.93
C GLU A 104 25.80 -14.34 9.98
N GLN A 105 26.37 -13.24 10.47
CA GLN A 105 25.78 -12.40 11.52
C GLN A 105 25.38 -11.03 10.99
N GLU A 106 24.34 -10.44 11.58
CA GLU A 106 23.80 -9.13 11.19
C GLU A 106 24.86 -8.01 11.20
N LYS A 107 25.83 -8.08 12.12
CA LYS A 107 26.90 -7.08 12.25
C LYS A 107 27.85 -7.03 11.04
N ASP A 108 27.90 -8.12 10.28
CA ASP A 108 28.77 -8.28 9.12
C ASP A 108 28.04 -7.88 7.81
N ASP A 109 26.76 -7.52 7.91
CA ASP A 109 25.91 -7.15 6.79
C ASP A 109 26.07 -5.68 6.41
N LEU A 110 25.85 -5.39 5.13
CA LEU A 110 26.03 -4.06 4.57
C LEU A 110 24.74 -3.24 4.69
N SER A 111 24.77 -2.14 5.45
CA SER A 111 23.66 -1.18 5.44
C SER A 111 23.54 -0.52 4.05
N LEU A 112 22.38 -0.67 3.42
CA LEU A 112 22.04 -0.02 2.15
C LEU A 112 21.51 1.39 2.41
N ILE A 113 20.54 1.53 3.30
CA ILE A 113 20.04 2.82 3.80
C ILE A 113 19.66 2.65 5.28
N ASP A 114 19.93 3.67 6.08
CA ASP A 114 19.54 3.75 7.49
C ASP A 114 19.25 5.21 7.82
N GLY A 115 18.09 5.47 8.42
CA GLY A 115 17.72 6.79 8.92
C GLY A 115 16.23 7.08 8.82
N ALA A 116 15.92 8.38 8.77
CA ALA A 116 14.56 8.86 8.67
C ALA A 116 14.48 10.13 7.81
N SER A 117 13.32 10.30 7.16
CA SER A 117 13.02 11.45 6.31
C SER A 117 11.62 11.98 6.62
N LEU A 118 11.45 13.30 6.56
CA LEU A 118 10.13 13.94 6.67
C LEU A 118 9.52 14.08 5.28
N ILE A 119 8.30 13.58 5.13
CA ILE A 119 7.47 13.78 3.94
C ILE A 119 6.45 14.85 4.29
N GLY A 120 6.66 16.06 3.79
CA GLY A 120 5.72 17.17 3.97
C GLY A 120 4.61 17.20 2.93
N PRO A 121 3.60 18.07 3.12
CA PRO A 121 2.52 18.25 2.17
C PRO A 121 2.94 19.16 0.99
N ALA A 122 4.18 19.67 1.02
CA ALA A 122 4.76 20.51 -0.03
C ALA A 122 5.11 19.74 -1.32
N GLY A 123 4.83 18.44 -1.38
CA GLY A 123 4.74 17.70 -2.64
C GLY A 123 3.52 18.12 -3.45
N VAL A 124 3.48 17.75 -4.73
CA VAL A 124 2.32 18.05 -5.57
C VAL A 124 1.13 17.21 -5.10
N LEU A 125 0.10 17.88 -4.58
CA LEU A 125 -1.13 17.23 -4.16
C LEU A 125 -1.71 16.46 -5.34
N ASN A 126 -2.12 15.22 -5.10
CA ASN A 126 -2.75 14.36 -6.09
C ASN A 126 -1.91 14.14 -7.36
N GLU A 127 -0.58 14.19 -7.26
CA GLU A 127 0.32 13.79 -8.33
C GLU A 127 1.39 12.84 -7.77
N PRO A 128 1.66 11.69 -8.40
CA PRO A 128 2.73 10.80 -7.95
C PRO A 128 4.09 11.43 -8.22
N PHE A 129 4.96 11.45 -7.22
CA PHE A 129 6.33 11.90 -7.38
C PHE A 129 7.33 10.90 -6.81
N LYS A 130 8.56 10.96 -7.33
CA LYS A 130 9.67 10.11 -6.88
C LYS A 130 10.41 10.81 -5.75
N PHE A 131 10.48 10.15 -4.61
CA PHE A 131 11.25 10.53 -3.44
C PHE A 131 12.50 9.61 -3.34
N PRO A 132 13.68 10.06 -3.78
CA PRO A 132 14.90 9.27 -3.68
C PRO A 132 15.44 9.29 -2.25
N ILE A 133 15.83 8.12 -1.76
CA ILE A 133 16.57 7.94 -0.51
C ILE A 133 17.91 7.35 -0.89
N SER A 134 18.97 8.13 -0.71
CA SER A 134 20.33 7.70 -0.98
C SER A 134 21.15 7.65 0.30
N SER A 135 22.06 6.69 0.32
CA SER A 135 23.21 6.67 1.22
C SER A 135 24.48 6.69 0.36
N GLY A 136 25.65 6.81 0.99
CA GLY A 136 26.92 6.61 0.28
C GLY A 136 27.10 5.19 -0.31
N ARG A 137 26.22 4.24 0.04
CA ARG A 137 26.31 2.81 -0.32
C ARG A 137 25.21 2.34 -1.26
N GLY A 138 24.19 3.14 -1.55
CA GLY A 138 23.14 2.77 -2.50
C GLY A 138 21.96 3.72 -2.44
N ALA A 139 20.92 3.41 -3.21
CA ALA A 139 19.73 4.25 -3.27
C ALA A 139 18.45 3.45 -3.51
N ILE A 140 17.36 3.96 -2.95
CA ILE A 140 15.99 3.48 -3.18
C ILE A 140 15.15 4.65 -3.67
N GLY A 141 14.37 4.42 -4.71
CA GLY A 141 13.33 5.34 -5.15
C GLY A 141 11.99 4.93 -4.56
N ILE A 142 11.30 5.84 -3.91
CA ILE A 142 9.91 5.65 -3.48
C ILE A 142 9.02 6.50 -4.38
N THR A 143 7.99 5.90 -4.97
CA THR A 143 6.93 6.68 -5.64
C THR A 143 5.74 6.81 -4.69
N LEU A 144 5.34 8.04 -4.38
CA LEU A 144 4.26 8.33 -3.45
C LEU A 144 3.47 9.58 -3.85
N SER A 145 2.30 9.78 -3.27
CA SER A 145 1.48 10.97 -3.46
C SER A 145 0.64 11.26 -2.23
N SER A 146 0.36 12.54 -1.98
CA SER A 146 -0.60 12.99 -0.98
C SER A 146 -1.97 13.12 -1.64
N ILE A 147 -2.91 12.25 -1.26
CA ILE A 147 -4.26 12.20 -1.83
C ILE A 147 -5.20 13.02 -0.96
N PRO A 148 -5.67 14.20 -1.41
CA PRO A 148 -6.60 15.01 -0.62
C PRO A 148 -7.99 14.38 -0.62
N TYR A 149 -8.77 14.65 0.43
CA TYR A 149 -10.15 14.15 0.55
C TYR A 149 -10.28 12.62 0.29
N ALA A 150 -9.34 11.83 0.79
CA ALA A 150 -9.28 10.40 0.55
C ALA A 150 -10.11 9.59 1.54
N VAL A 151 -10.52 8.41 1.08
CA VAL A 151 -11.08 7.30 1.85
C VAL A 151 -10.18 6.08 1.71
N GLU A 152 -10.23 5.19 2.70
CA GLU A 152 -9.50 3.92 2.70
C GLU A 152 -10.30 2.86 1.93
N ALA A 153 -9.70 2.34 0.87
CA ALA A 153 -10.16 1.16 0.14
C ALA A 153 -9.41 -0.07 0.63
N THR A 154 -10.13 -0.96 1.31
CA THR A 154 -9.63 -2.28 1.71
C THR A 154 -10.00 -3.30 0.65
N ILE A 155 -9.01 -3.86 -0.03
CA ILE A 155 -9.19 -4.85 -1.09
C ILE A 155 -8.87 -6.24 -0.53
N GLU A 156 -9.84 -7.12 -0.60
CA GLU A 156 -9.78 -8.52 -0.22
C GLU A 156 -10.04 -9.36 -1.46
N VAL A 157 -9.13 -10.29 -1.79
CA VAL A 157 -9.26 -11.14 -2.98
C VAL A 157 -9.20 -12.61 -2.57
N LEU A 158 -10.29 -13.31 -2.82
CA LEU A 158 -10.40 -14.74 -2.64
C LEU A 158 -10.30 -15.41 -4.02
N ILE A 159 -9.41 -16.39 -4.13
CA ILE A 159 -9.33 -17.28 -5.28
C ILE A 159 -9.91 -18.62 -4.87
N SER A 160 -10.89 -19.09 -5.64
CA SER A 160 -11.66 -20.29 -5.36
C SER A 160 -11.86 -21.11 -6.64
N GLU A 161 -12.29 -22.36 -6.48
CA GLU A 161 -12.62 -23.26 -7.61
C GLU A 161 -11.47 -23.39 -8.63
N VAL A 162 -10.22 -23.44 -8.15
CA VAL A 162 -9.02 -23.53 -8.98
C VAL A 162 -8.99 -24.86 -9.75
N GLN A 163 -9.05 -24.77 -11.08
CA GLN A 163 -9.05 -25.91 -12.01
C GLN A 163 -7.64 -26.34 -12.41
N SER A 164 -6.72 -25.39 -12.54
CA SER A 164 -5.33 -25.63 -12.92
C SER A 164 -4.42 -24.53 -12.41
N ARG A 165 -3.10 -24.78 -12.40
CA ARG A 165 -2.11 -23.78 -11.98
C ARG A 165 -2.00 -22.65 -13.00
N PHE A 166 -1.99 -21.41 -12.53
CA PHE A 166 -1.86 -20.22 -13.37
C PHE A 166 -1.02 -19.13 -12.70
N SER A 167 -0.61 -18.13 -13.46
CA SER A 167 0.01 -16.91 -12.97
C SER A 167 -1.02 -15.79 -12.91
N LEU A 168 -0.98 -15.02 -11.82
CA LEU A 168 -1.87 -13.89 -11.58
C LEU A 168 -1.04 -12.63 -11.34
N SER A 169 -1.35 -11.57 -12.08
CA SER A 169 -0.90 -10.21 -11.78
C SER A 169 -2.11 -9.34 -11.46
N LEU A 170 -2.12 -8.75 -10.26
CA LEU A 170 -3.13 -7.81 -9.81
C LEU A 170 -2.53 -6.40 -9.69
N GLY A 171 -3.04 -5.51 -10.53
CA GLY A 171 -2.79 -4.09 -10.46
C GLY A 171 -3.95 -3.31 -9.89
N CYS A 172 -3.65 -2.17 -9.30
CA CYS A 172 -4.61 -1.16 -8.90
C CYS A 172 -4.22 0.19 -9.50
N LEU A 173 -5.19 0.88 -10.10
CA LEU A 173 -5.10 2.28 -10.47
C LEU A 173 -6.21 3.04 -9.76
N THR A 174 -5.97 4.30 -9.48
CA THR A 174 -6.99 5.24 -9.02
C THR A 174 -7.19 6.25 -10.14
N SER A 175 -8.43 6.55 -10.53
CA SER A 175 -8.78 7.22 -11.79
C SER A 175 -8.14 8.60 -12.04
N GLU A 176 -7.48 9.17 -11.04
CA GLU A 176 -6.82 10.47 -11.11
C GLU A 176 -5.28 10.36 -11.19
N LEU A 177 -4.72 9.16 -11.09
CA LEU A 177 -3.29 8.91 -11.02
C LEU A 177 -2.89 7.83 -12.02
N ASP A 178 -1.93 8.15 -12.88
CA ASP A 178 -1.41 7.23 -13.90
C ASP A 178 -0.43 6.18 -13.32
N GLU A 179 -0.10 6.27 -12.03
CA GLU A 179 0.82 5.35 -11.38
C GLU A 179 0.10 4.08 -10.89
N LYS A 180 0.47 2.93 -11.46
CA LYS A 180 -0.10 1.63 -11.12
C LYS A 180 0.52 1.07 -9.84
N ILE A 181 -0.30 0.75 -8.84
CA ILE A 181 0.10 -0.02 -7.67
C ILE A 181 0.07 -1.51 -8.02
N ARG A 182 1.19 -2.22 -7.84
CA ARG A 182 1.24 -3.68 -7.98
C ARG A 182 0.86 -4.34 -6.66
N LEU A 183 -0.33 -4.92 -6.59
CA LEU A 183 -0.83 -5.56 -5.38
C LEU A 183 -0.34 -7.02 -5.30
N PHE A 184 -0.46 -7.77 -6.39
CA PHE A 184 -0.05 -9.17 -6.44
C PHE A 184 0.64 -9.48 -7.77
N ASP A 185 1.63 -10.38 -7.70
CA ASP A 185 2.31 -10.93 -8.86
C ASP A 185 2.90 -12.28 -8.45
N GLY A 186 2.35 -13.38 -8.97
CA GLY A 186 2.77 -14.72 -8.57
C GLY A 186 1.92 -15.84 -9.14
N ALA A 187 2.36 -17.07 -8.88
CA ALA A 187 1.65 -18.28 -9.29
C ALA A 187 0.60 -18.70 -8.25
N ILE A 188 -0.53 -19.20 -8.73
CA ILE A 188 -1.63 -19.76 -7.96
C ILE A 188 -1.80 -21.22 -8.38
N ALA A 189 -1.73 -22.12 -7.40
CA ALA A 189 -1.88 -23.56 -7.62
C ALA A 189 -3.12 -24.15 -6.92
N GLU A 190 -3.63 -23.45 -5.90
CA GLU A 190 -4.76 -23.89 -5.08
C GLU A 190 -5.62 -22.69 -4.66
N SER A 191 -6.82 -22.97 -4.15
CA SER A 191 -7.71 -21.93 -3.63
C SER A 191 -7.06 -21.25 -2.44
N CYS A 192 -7.02 -19.92 -2.44
CA CYS A 192 -6.34 -19.16 -1.40
C CYS A 192 -6.95 -17.77 -1.22
N PHE A 193 -6.75 -17.21 -0.04
CA PHE A 193 -7.02 -15.81 0.22
C PHE A 193 -5.73 -15.01 0.03
N LEU A 194 -5.72 -14.06 -0.90
CA LEU A 194 -4.60 -13.14 -1.01
C LEU A 194 -4.58 -12.23 0.21
N LYS A 195 -3.41 -11.72 0.56
CA LYS A 195 -3.32 -10.75 1.67
C LYS A 195 -4.23 -9.54 1.41
N ARG A 196 -4.67 -8.89 2.49
CA ARG A 196 -5.43 -7.64 2.41
C ARG A 196 -4.54 -6.53 1.85
N TYR A 197 -5.10 -5.71 0.95
CA TYR A 197 -4.46 -4.52 0.43
C TYR A 197 -5.22 -3.26 0.83
N LEU A 198 -4.49 -2.17 0.96
CA LEU A 198 -5.00 -0.88 1.40
C LEU A 198 -4.54 0.21 0.44
N VAL A 199 -5.49 0.95 -0.09
CA VAL A 199 -5.26 2.04 -1.05
C VAL A 199 -6.08 3.25 -0.63
N ALA A 200 -5.44 4.41 -0.55
CA ALA A 200 -6.12 5.68 -0.39
C ALA A 200 -6.69 6.10 -1.75
N VAL A 201 -7.99 6.41 -1.78
CA VAL A 201 -8.71 6.78 -2.99
C VAL A 201 -9.43 8.09 -2.73
N MET A 202 -9.31 9.07 -3.65
CA MET A 202 -10.06 10.31 -3.52
C MET A 202 -11.57 10.03 -3.49
N LYS A 203 -12.31 10.67 -2.58
CA LYS A 203 -13.77 10.51 -2.51
C LYS A 203 -14.40 10.93 -3.83
N ASN A 204 -15.40 10.17 -4.28
CA ASN A 204 -16.12 10.34 -5.56
C ASN A 204 -15.27 10.06 -6.82
N SER A 205 -14.04 9.56 -6.68
CA SER A 205 -13.27 9.01 -7.78
C SER A 205 -13.43 7.48 -7.84
N PHE A 206 -12.69 6.81 -8.72
CA PHE A 206 -12.76 5.37 -8.91
C PHE A 206 -11.44 4.69 -8.57
N ILE A 207 -11.56 3.44 -8.14
CA ILE A 207 -10.46 2.48 -8.10
C ILE A 207 -10.71 1.41 -9.17
N ASP A 208 -9.69 1.19 -10.01
CA ASP A 208 -9.69 0.21 -11.08
C ASP A 208 -8.71 -0.90 -10.76
N LEU A 209 -9.24 -2.11 -10.59
CA LEU A 209 -8.44 -3.31 -10.38
C LEU A 209 -8.30 -4.06 -11.71
N LYS A 210 -7.04 -4.31 -12.09
CA LYS A 210 -6.67 -4.99 -13.34
C LYS A 210 -6.06 -6.34 -13.01
N PHE A 211 -6.76 -7.40 -13.37
CA PHE A 211 -6.34 -8.79 -13.23
C PHE A 211 -5.80 -9.26 -14.58
N LYS A 212 -4.60 -9.82 -14.57
CA LYS A 212 -4.05 -10.55 -15.71
C LYS A 212 -3.81 -11.99 -15.29
N VAL A 213 -4.40 -12.93 -16.01
CA VAL A 213 -4.46 -14.35 -15.64
C VAL A 213 -4.01 -15.19 -16.82
N GLY A 214 -3.12 -16.16 -16.59
CA GLY A 214 -2.77 -17.15 -17.60
C GLY A 214 -1.55 -17.99 -17.23
N THR A 215 -1.20 -18.94 -18.07
CA THR A 215 -0.02 -19.81 -17.84
C THR A 215 1.27 -19.20 -18.35
N VAL A 216 1.20 -18.40 -19.42
CA VAL A 216 2.35 -17.73 -20.06
C VAL A 216 2.03 -16.25 -20.24
N PRO A 217 2.97 -15.31 -19.95
CA PRO A 217 2.70 -13.87 -20.00
C PRO A 217 2.16 -13.34 -21.33
N SER A 218 2.49 -13.99 -22.45
CA SER A 218 2.03 -13.61 -23.79
C SER A 218 0.56 -13.92 -24.06
N SER A 219 -0.06 -14.79 -23.25
CA SER A 219 -1.45 -15.24 -23.42
C SER A 219 -2.30 -14.90 -22.20
N PHE A 220 -1.96 -13.84 -21.47
CA PHE A 220 -2.73 -13.44 -20.29
C PHE A 220 -4.05 -12.80 -20.71
N ASP A 221 -5.16 -13.38 -20.23
CA ASP A 221 -6.47 -12.77 -20.29
C ASP A 221 -6.55 -11.64 -19.26
N GLN A 222 -7.12 -10.52 -19.69
CA GLN A 222 -7.24 -9.33 -18.86
C GLN A 222 -8.69 -9.11 -18.43
N HIS A 223 -8.90 -8.98 -17.12
CA HIS A 223 -10.18 -8.62 -16.52
C HIS A 223 -10.03 -7.34 -15.71
N CYS A 224 -11.03 -6.46 -15.77
CA CYS A 224 -11.04 -5.20 -15.04
C CYS A 224 -12.32 -5.09 -14.21
N CYS A 225 -12.21 -4.53 -13.01
CA CYS A 225 -13.36 -4.08 -12.24
C CYS A 225 -13.10 -2.68 -11.68
N SER A 226 -14.14 -1.86 -11.69
CA SER A 226 -14.09 -0.45 -11.31
C SER A 226 -15.10 -0.19 -10.21
N PHE A 227 -14.68 0.50 -9.15
CA PHE A 227 -15.54 0.81 -8.01
C PHE A 227 -15.46 2.28 -7.67
N MET A 228 -16.61 2.92 -7.49
CA MET A 228 -16.69 4.30 -7.03
C MET A 228 -16.39 4.38 -5.54
N ALA A 229 -15.53 5.31 -5.15
CA ALA A 229 -15.15 5.55 -3.77
C ALA A 229 -16.33 6.02 -2.91
N LYS A 230 -16.50 5.37 -1.75
CA LYS A 230 -17.56 5.65 -0.77
C LYS A 230 -16.96 5.94 0.60
N ILE A 231 -17.75 6.58 1.46
CA ILE A 231 -17.35 6.78 2.87
C ILE A 231 -17.42 5.47 3.65
N HIS A 232 -18.44 4.66 3.36
CA HIS A 232 -18.76 3.40 4.05
C HIS A 232 -19.27 2.36 3.07
N GLY A 233 -19.35 1.14 3.57
CA GLY A 233 -19.96 0.01 2.88
C GLY A 233 -18.92 -0.86 2.19
N HIS A 234 -19.42 -1.75 1.34
CA HIS A 234 -18.56 -2.63 0.56
C HIS A 234 -19.19 -2.88 -0.81
N ASP A 235 -18.34 -3.28 -1.74
CA ASP A 235 -18.70 -3.78 -3.05
C ASP A 235 -18.10 -5.17 -3.21
N THR A 236 -18.75 -6.03 -3.99
CA THR A 236 -18.22 -7.37 -4.28
C THR A 236 -18.45 -7.68 -5.74
N GLN A 237 -17.42 -8.23 -6.38
CA GLN A 237 -17.41 -8.58 -7.79
C GLN A 237 -16.81 -9.98 -7.96
N GLU A 238 -17.49 -10.82 -8.72
CA GLU A 238 -16.96 -12.11 -9.14
C GLU A 238 -16.38 -12.00 -10.56
N ILE A 239 -15.24 -12.65 -10.78
CA ILE A 239 -14.57 -12.75 -12.07
C ILE A 239 -14.35 -14.25 -12.32
N LYS A 240 -15.07 -14.77 -13.31
CA LYS A 240 -14.90 -16.14 -13.78
C LYS A 240 -13.84 -16.17 -14.87
N THR A 241 -12.88 -17.07 -14.71
CA THR A 241 -11.82 -17.33 -15.68
C THR A 241 -11.79 -18.82 -15.99
N ASP A 242 -11.07 -19.22 -17.04
CA ASP A 242 -10.86 -20.64 -17.36
C ASP A 242 -10.05 -21.39 -16.27
N PHE A 243 -9.38 -20.66 -15.39
CA PHE A 243 -8.49 -21.23 -14.38
C PHE A 243 -9.11 -21.31 -12.98
N ALA A 244 -9.92 -20.32 -12.60
CA ALA A 244 -10.47 -20.16 -11.26
C ALA A 244 -11.61 -19.13 -11.21
N LEU A 245 -12.36 -19.17 -10.10
CA LEU A 245 -13.27 -18.11 -9.69
C LEU A 245 -12.54 -17.12 -8.76
N ILE A 246 -12.43 -15.88 -9.17
CA ILE A 246 -11.82 -14.79 -8.38
C ILE A 246 -12.94 -13.92 -7.81
N ILE A 247 -12.99 -13.78 -6.50
CA ILE A 247 -13.97 -12.96 -5.79
C ILE A 247 -13.23 -11.78 -5.15
N VAL A 248 -13.62 -10.58 -5.56
CA VAL A 248 -13.07 -9.33 -5.06
C VAL A 248 -14.08 -8.70 -4.14
N LYS A 249 -13.69 -8.42 -2.89
CA LYS A 249 -14.46 -7.64 -1.95
C LYS A 249 -13.68 -6.36 -1.64
N LEU A 250 -14.35 -5.23 -1.84
CA LEU A 250 -13.82 -3.91 -1.55
C LEU A 250 -14.60 -3.31 -0.38
N THR A 251 -13.92 -2.96 0.70
CA THR A 251 -14.55 -2.33 1.87
C THR A 251 -14.06 -0.89 2.01
N TRP A 252 -14.99 0.04 2.24
CA TRP A 252 -14.72 1.46 2.33
C TRP A 252 -14.81 1.97 3.77
N SER A 253 -13.83 2.78 4.17
CA SER A 253 -13.81 3.45 5.47
C SER A 253 -13.07 4.78 5.43
N THR A 254 -13.27 5.63 6.43
CA THR A 254 -12.41 6.80 6.69
C THR A 254 -11.48 6.50 7.84
N LEU A 255 -10.33 7.16 7.88
CA LEU A 255 -9.52 7.16 9.10
C LEU A 255 -10.31 7.82 10.22
N ARG A 256 -10.34 7.21 11.40
CA ARG A 256 -10.94 7.84 12.57
C ARG A 256 -10.07 9.02 12.95
N SER A 257 -10.52 10.24 12.70
CA SER A 257 -9.87 11.39 13.31
C SER A 257 -10.03 11.25 14.83
N LEU A 258 -8.93 11.36 15.56
CA LEU A 258 -9.02 11.69 16.97
C LEU A 258 -9.83 12.98 17.03
N LYS A 259 -11.06 12.93 17.55
CA LYS A 259 -11.73 14.16 17.99
C LYS A 259 -10.70 14.88 18.84
N PRO A 260 -10.34 16.14 18.56
CA PRO A 260 -9.50 16.88 19.48
C PRO A 260 -10.27 16.93 20.80
N THR A 261 -9.89 16.07 21.74
CA THR A 261 -10.19 16.32 23.14
C THR A 261 -9.44 17.58 23.47
N LEU A 262 -10.10 18.72 23.30
CA LEU A 262 -9.78 19.94 24.02
C LEU A 262 -9.89 19.57 25.50
N ARG A 263 -8.83 19.00 26.05
CA ARG A 263 -8.59 19.03 27.49
C ARG A 263 -8.32 20.49 27.78
N ILE A 264 -9.39 21.23 28.08
CA ILE A 264 -9.29 22.53 28.73
C ILE A 264 -8.49 22.25 29.99
N LEU A 265 -7.21 22.64 29.98
CA LEU A 265 -6.39 22.68 31.17
C LEU A 265 -7.08 23.68 32.09
N LYS A 266 -7.80 23.18 33.09
CA LYS A 266 -8.29 24.05 34.16
C LYS A 266 -7.07 24.72 34.78
N PRO A 267 -7.05 26.06 34.90
CA PRO A 267 -5.96 26.72 35.60
C PRO A 267 -5.91 26.17 37.03
N ARG A 268 -4.71 25.79 37.47
CA ARG A 268 -4.47 25.46 38.88
C ARG A 268 -4.70 26.74 39.67
N THR A 269 -5.79 26.76 40.45
CA THR A 269 -5.99 27.69 41.57
C THR A 269 -5.09 27.29 42.73
#